data_AF-E1KQT0-F1
#
_entry.id   AF-E1KQT0-F1
#
_cell.length_a   1.000
_cell.length_b   1.000
_cell.length_c   1.000
_cell.angle_alpha   90.00
_cell.angle_beta   90.00
_cell.angle_gamma   90.00
#
_symmetry.space_group_name_H-M   'P 1'
#
loop_
_entity.id
_entity.type
_entity.pdbx_description
1 polymer ?
#
loop_
_entity_poly.entity_id
_entity_poly.type
_entity_poly.pdbx_seq_one_letter_code
_entity_poly.pdbx_strand_id
1 'polypeptide(L)'
;MKKLLLLAITAILGISAYAQNSPITEQPKGTLTTYARSGKAFVVNSKTNEIQDVPQEGQALNIVTEADGKTVWVQDPVALTGAGTWVKGEKTNNTITVKSGQLVLVLNGKEGPISIYAGMLQNDNGNYTLGGDITYTIAGDNITLNGTNEDLSSILGLYIESKGKAIFIGYGEVGSTYAKFTKKPVAIPEDIKLDEYTLTAANAKKEFNDKMAIGKKGNDIYFKGLLAGFNDGAIKGTFDEKTNIATFDAKQFMGIHEGYFIYLLGSNDGNTETDKIQFQYDPAAKEYKAITKFLVFNCGETAFNGFTYYTTCTLKNDPAGIETATAETAKQIASEKYFDLSGREISKPANGVSIKKVTFTDGSTKAVKFIGK
;
A
#
# COMPACT_ATOMS: atom_id res chain seq x y z
N MET A 1 -3.43 0.64 -8.20
CA MET A 1 -3.39 1.37 -9.49
C MET A 1 -2.79 2.74 -9.23
N LYS A 2 -1.56 2.99 -9.70
CA LYS A 2 -0.89 4.29 -9.54
C LYS A 2 -1.80 5.40 -10.08
N LYS A 3 -2.38 6.23 -9.21
CA LYS A 3 -3.06 7.46 -9.64
C LYS A 3 -1.99 8.38 -10.20
N LEU A 4 -1.87 8.43 -11.53
CA LEU A 4 -1.01 9.41 -12.19
C LEU A 4 -1.50 10.82 -11.86
N LEU A 5 -0.68 11.59 -11.13
CA LEU A 5 -0.82 13.03 -11.03
C LEU A 5 -0.63 13.63 -12.42
N LEU A 6 -1.64 14.36 -12.91
CA LEU A 6 -1.56 15.12 -14.15
C LEU A 6 -1.29 16.59 -13.80
N LEU A 7 -0.02 17.03 -13.87
CA LEU A 7 0.34 18.45 -13.79
C LEU A 7 0.59 19.02 -15.20
N ALA A 8 -0.05 20.14 -15.51
CA ALA A 8 0.29 20.98 -16.64
C ALA A 8 1.27 22.06 -16.16
N ILE A 9 2.52 22.00 -16.63
CA ILE A 9 3.55 23.02 -16.37
C ILE A 9 4.00 23.56 -17.73
N THR A 10 3.88 24.88 -17.92
CA THR A 10 4.44 25.62 -19.06
C THR A 10 5.93 25.90 -18.83
N ALA A 11 6.75 25.59 -19.83
CA ALA A 11 8.21 25.51 -19.77
C ALA A 11 8.93 26.87 -19.70
N ILE A 12 10.06 26.93 -18.96
CA ILE A 12 11.22 27.78 -19.26
C ILE A 12 12.51 27.04 -18.89
N LEU A 13 13.38 26.86 -19.90
CA LEU A 13 14.66 26.14 -19.91
C LEU A 13 15.75 26.67 -18.95
N GLY A 14 16.57 25.74 -18.46
CA GLY A 14 17.88 25.98 -17.85
C GLY A 14 18.44 24.70 -17.23
N ILE A 15 19.05 23.84 -18.05
CA ILE A 15 19.65 22.56 -17.62
C ILE A 15 20.98 22.86 -16.94
N SER A 16 21.08 22.62 -15.63
CA SER A 16 22.36 22.39 -14.96
C SER A 16 22.42 20.92 -14.53
N ALA A 17 23.45 20.22 -15.01
CA ALA A 17 23.70 18.82 -14.72
C ALA A 17 23.98 18.61 -13.23
N TYR A 18 23.03 18.02 -12.51
CA TYR A 18 23.27 17.37 -11.22
C TYR A 18 23.27 15.86 -11.44
N ALA A 19 24.25 15.18 -10.84
CA ALA A 19 24.36 13.73 -10.87
C ALA A 19 23.02 13.10 -10.45
N GLN A 20 22.47 12.28 -11.34
CA GLN A 20 21.12 11.73 -11.25
C GLN A 20 21.09 10.61 -10.21
N ASN A 21 21.06 10.95 -8.92
CA ASN A 21 20.69 9.98 -7.89
C ASN A 21 19.24 9.57 -8.13
N SER A 22 18.96 8.28 -8.25
CA SER A 22 17.57 7.79 -8.32
C SER A 22 16.92 7.86 -6.93
N PRO A 23 15.58 8.01 -6.82
CA PRO A 23 14.91 7.92 -5.53
C PRO A 23 15.18 6.55 -4.89
N ILE A 24 15.32 6.51 -3.57
CA ILE A 24 15.58 5.27 -2.83
C ILE A 24 14.24 4.61 -2.58
N THR A 25 13.95 3.53 -3.29
CA THR A 25 12.67 2.81 -3.24
C THR A 25 12.71 1.55 -2.38
N GLU A 26 13.89 0.96 -2.20
CA GLU A 26 14.07 -0.20 -1.32
C GLU A 26 14.12 0.25 0.14
N GLN A 27 13.41 -0.47 1.02
CA GLN A 27 13.47 -0.21 2.45
C GLN A 27 14.90 -0.40 2.96
N PRO A 28 15.50 0.62 3.61
CA PRO A 28 16.82 0.51 4.21
C PRO A 28 16.87 -0.56 5.31
N LYS A 29 18.06 -1.14 5.52
CA LYS A 29 18.28 -2.14 6.58
C LYS A 29 18.22 -1.47 7.96
N GLY A 30 17.48 -2.06 8.88
CA GLY A 30 17.43 -1.57 10.26
C GLY A 30 16.09 -1.88 10.93
N THR A 31 15.83 -1.20 12.04
CA THR A 31 14.58 -1.31 12.78
C THR A 31 13.56 -0.33 12.21
N LEU A 32 12.48 -0.86 11.61
CA LEU A 32 11.34 -0.08 11.15
C LEU A 32 10.44 0.31 12.33
N THR A 33 10.18 1.60 12.49
CA THR A 33 9.15 2.14 13.40
C THR A 33 8.13 2.93 12.59
N THR A 34 6.86 2.65 12.82
CA THR A 34 5.75 3.36 12.19
C THR A 34 5.12 4.33 13.17
N TYR A 35 4.78 5.52 12.70
CA TYR A 35 4.07 6.55 13.43
C TYR A 35 2.80 6.96 12.67
N ALA A 36 1.75 7.30 13.39
CA ALA A 36 0.55 7.90 12.85
C ALA A 36 0.70 9.42 12.76
N ARG A 37 0.49 9.97 11.56
CA ARG A 37 0.56 11.41 11.31
C ARG A 37 -0.67 12.12 11.87
N SER A 38 -0.46 13.31 12.40
CA SER A 38 -1.49 14.29 12.74
C SER A 38 -0.96 15.69 12.51
N GLY A 39 -1.83 16.63 12.19
CA GLY A 39 -1.46 17.98 11.76
C GLY A 39 -2.10 18.33 10.42
N LYS A 40 -1.52 19.33 9.76
CA LYS A 40 -2.11 19.98 8.58
C LYS A 40 -1.21 19.78 7.36
N ALA A 41 -1.61 18.87 6.47
CA ALA A 41 -1.12 18.88 5.11
C ALA A 41 -2.04 19.75 4.24
N PHE A 42 -1.53 20.25 3.13
CA PHE A 42 -2.30 21.07 2.21
C PHE A 42 -1.81 20.92 0.78
N VAL A 43 -2.73 21.19 -0.15
CA VAL A 43 -2.43 21.36 -1.57
C VAL A 43 -2.76 22.78 -2.02
N VAL A 44 -1.93 23.33 -2.92
CA VAL A 44 -2.19 24.62 -3.56
C VAL A 44 -2.66 24.37 -4.98
N ASN A 45 -3.84 24.87 -5.32
CA ASN A 45 -4.35 24.82 -6.68
C ASN A 45 -3.50 25.72 -7.58
N SER A 46 -2.81 25.13 -8.55
CA SER A 46 -1.89 25.87 -9.43
C SER A 46 -2.58 26.89 -10.36
N LYS A 47 -3.91 26.87 -10.47
CA LYS A 47 -4.70 27.81 -11.29
C LYS A 47 -5.31 28.94 -10.48
N THR A 48 -5.83 28.62 -9.29
CA THR A 48 -6.57 29.59 -8.44
C THR A 48 -5.76 30.11 -7.28
N ASN A 49 -4.61 29.50 -6.97
CA ASN A 49 -3.82 29.70 -5.76
C ASN A 49 -4.59 29.43 -4.44
N GLU A 50 -5.75 28.77 -4.53
CA GLU A 50 -6.50 28.36 -3.35
C GLU A 50 -5.78 27.24 -2.62
N ILE A 51 -5.74 27.34 -1.30
CA ILE A 51 -5.20 26.32 -0.42
C ILE A 51 -6.34 25.40 -0.01
N GLN A 52 -6.14 24.09 -0.21
CA GLN A 52 -7.04 23.06 0.28
C GLN A 52 -6.30 22.24 1.34
N ASP A 53 -6.88 22.22 2.54
CA ASP A 53 -6.39 21.38 3.63
C ASP A 53 -6.66 19.90 3.36
N VAL A 54 -5.68 19.07 3.67
CA VAL A 54 -5.75 17.61 3.55
C VAL A 54 -5.43 17.02 4.92
N PRO A 55 -6.39 16.31 5.55
CA PRO A 55 -6.14 15.65 6.82
C PRO A 55 -4.99 14.63 6.72
N GLN A 56 -4.09 14.66 7.69
CA GLN A 56 -3.03 13.67 7.85
C GLN A 56 -3.48 12.41 8.61
N GLU A 57 -4.64 12.46 9.27
CA GLU A 57 -5.19 11.32 10.00
C GLU A 57 -5.30 10.08 9.10
N GLY A 58 -4.90 8.94 9.64
CA GLY A 58 -4.88 7.69 8.91
C GLY A 58 -3.63 7.48 8.06
N GLN A 59 -2.72 8.43 7.97
CA GLN A 59 -1.46 8.29 7.22
C GLN A 59 -0.30 7.86 8.10
N ALA A 60 0.60 7.05 7.54
CA ALA A 60 1.80 6.57 8.20
C ALA A 60 3.02 7.47 7.92
N LEU A 61 3.89 7.58 8.92
CA LEU A 61 5.29 7.95 8.74
C LEU A 61 6.13 6.74 9.16
N ASN A 62 6.90 6.20 8.22
CA ASN A 62 7.81 5.09 8.50
C ASN A 62 9.24 5.63 8.66
N ILE A 63 9.90 5.23 9.74
CA ILE A 63 11.30 5.55 10.00
C ILE A 63 12.08 4.26 10.23
N VAL A 64 13.15 4.06 9.46
CA VAL A 64 14.14 3.01 9.75
C VAL A 64 15.28 3.63 10.53
N THR A 65 15.66 3.01 11.65
CA THR A 65 16.92 3.32 12.36
C THR A 65 17.91 2.19 12.10
N GLU A 66 19.09 2.51 11.57
CA GLU A 66 20.14 1.52 11.34
C GLU A 66 20.73 1.01 12.67
N ALA A 67 21.55 -0.05 12.59
CA ALA A 67 22.15 -0.69 13.75
C ALA A 67 23.11 0.23 14.54
N ASP A 68 23.62 1.30 13.92
CA ASP A 68 24.46 2.31 14.58
C ASP A 68 23.68 3.22 15.55
N GLY A 69 22.33 3.18 15.51
CA GLY A 69 21.45 4.02 16.30
C GLY A 69 21.45 5.51 15.92
N LYS A 70 22.19 5.89 14.87
CA LYS A 70 22.42 7.28 14.43
C LYS A 70 21.89 7.50 13.02
N THR A 71 22.16 6.59 12.09
CA THR A 71 21.65 6.71 10.73
C THR A 71 20.17 6.36 10.71
N VAL A 72 19.37 7.27 10.19
CA VAL A 72 17.92 7.06 10.05
C VAL A 72 17.46 7.30 8.63
N TRP A 73 16.34 6.70 8.27
CA TRP A 73 15.71 6.88 6.98
C TRP A 73 14.24 7.17 7.18
N VAL A 74 13.76 8.25 6.57
CA VAL A 74 12.37 8.70 6.67
C VAL A 74 11.69 8.41 5.35
N GLN A 75 10.61 7.63 5.37
CA GLN A 75 9.82 7.36 4.18
C GLN A 75 8.84 8.51 3.93
N ASP A 76 8.79 9.01 2.69
CA ASP A 76 7.85 10.02 2.22
C ASP A 76 7.69 11.18 3.22
N PRO A 77 8.74 11.98 3.48
CA PRO A 77 8.76 12.95 4.59
C PRO A 77 7.56 13.90 4.56
N VAL A 78 7.11 14.34 3.38
CA VAL A 78 5.86 15.08 3.18
C VAL A 78 4.70 14.09 3.02
N ALA A 79 3.63 14.22 3.81
CA ALA A 79 2.45 13.35 3.82
C ALA A 79 1.91 13.00 2.41
N LEU A 80 1.86 13.99 1.54
CA LEU A 80 1.26 13.88 0.21
C LEU A 80 2.22 13.36 -0.88
N THR A 81 3.41 12.86 -0.51
CA THR A 81 4.37 12.30 -1.48
C THR A 81 3.85 11.00 -2.09
N GLY A 82 3.41 10.04 -1.25
CA GLY A 82 2.84 8.76 -1.66
C GLY A 82 3.72 7.94 -2.62
N ALA A 83 5.04 8.13 -2.60
CA ALA A 83 5.98 7.49 -3.54
C ALA A 83 6.62 6.22 -2.95
N GLY A 84 6.54 6.02 -1.64
CA GLY A 84 7.18 4.93 -0.92
C GLY A 84 8.70 5.08 -0.85
N THR A 85 9.23 6.29 -0.98
CA THR A 85 10.67 6.55 -1.11
C THR A 85 11.30 7.04 0.19
N TRP A 86 12.61 6.84 0.33
CA TRP A 86 13.34 7.09 1.56
C TRP A 86 14.34 8.24 1.42
N VAL A 87 14.36 9.14 2.41
CA VAL A 87 15.39 10.17 2.56
C VAL A 87 16.24 9.86 3.79
N LYS A 88 17.55 10.08 3.68
CA LYS A 88 18.52 9.81 4.75
C LYS A 88 18.57 10.95 5.74
N GLY A 89 18.62 10.61 7.03
CA GLY A 89 18.88 11.56 8.10
C GLY A 89 19.89 11.03 9.11
N GLU A 90 20.21 11.89 10.07
CA GLU A 90 21.05 11.58 11.21
C GLU A 90 20.30 11.90 12.49
N LYS A 91 20.38 10.98 13.46
CA LYS A 91 19.85 11.12 14.80
C LYS A 91 20.98 11.47 15.75
N THR A 92 20.88 12.64 16.36
CA THR A 92 21.74 13.07 17.46
C THR A 92 20.86 13.36 18.67
N ASN A 93 21.07 12.62 19.76
CA ASN A 93 20.22 12.68 20.95
C ASN A 93 18.73 12.45 20.61
N ASN A 94 17.90 13.46 20.85
CA ASN A 94 16.47 13.47 20.59
C ASN A 94 16.10 14.16 19.26
N THR A 95 17.07 14.53 18.42
CA THR A 95 16.79 15.21 17.14
C THR A 95 17.15 14.32 15.97
N ILE A 96 16.24 14.20 15.01
CA ILE A 96 16.51 13.68 13.67
C ILE A 96 16.68 14.87 12.74
N THR A 97 17.76 14.89 11.95
CA THR A 97 18.02 15.90 10.92
C THR A 97 18.13 15.22 9.56
N VAL A 98 17.29 15.63 8.62
CA VAL A 98 17.30 15.19 7.22
C VAL A 98 17.70 16.39 6.37
N LYS A 99 18.77 16.25 5.60
CA LYS A 99 19.20 17.32 4.68
C LYS A 99 18.10 17.59 3.64
N SER A 100 17.73 18.86 3.51
CA SER A 100 16.84 19.31 2.42
C SER A 100 17.49 19.06 1.06
N GLY A 101 16.67 18.85 0.03
CA GLY A 101 17.16 18.60 -1.34
C GLY A 101 17.45 17.14 -1.65
N GLN A 102 16.96 16.21 -0.83
CA GLN A 102 16.95 14.81 -1.19
C GLN A 102 15.79 14.49 -2.14
N LEU A 103 16.10 13.72 -3.18
CA LEU A 103 15.15 13.34 -4.22
C LEU A 103 14.14 12.34 -3.67
N VAL A 104 12.86 12.63 -3.85
CA VAL A 104 11.75 11.75 -3.41
C VAL A 104 11.00 11.14 -4.58
N LEU A 105 10.93 11.79 -5.74
CA LEU A 105 10.14 11.29 -6.85
C LEU A 105 10.70 11.80 -8.18
N VAL A 106 10.63 10.95 -9.21
CA VAL A 106 10.88 11.35 -10.60
C VAL A 106 9.61 11.09 -11.40
N LEU A 107 9.06 12.14 -11.99
CA LEU A 107 7.90 12.06 -12.88
C LEU A 107 8.34 12.09 -14.34
N ASN A 108 7.58 11.43 -15.21
CA ASN A 108 7.77 11.56 -16.66
C ASN A 108 7.08 12.83 -17.14
N GLY A 109 7.86 13.88 -17.42
CA GLY A 109 7.37 15.10 -18.06
C GLY A 109 7.39 15.00 -19.59
N LYS A 110 6.66 15.91 -20.25
CA LYS A 110 6.61 15.99 -21.73
C LYS A 110 7.98 16.28 -22.35
N GLU A 111 8.80 17.05 -21.65
CA GLU A 111 10.12 17.51 -22.11
C GLU A 111 11.27 16.72 -21.47
N GLY A 112 10.96 15.70 -20.67
CA GLY A 112 11.94 14.91 -19.92
C GLY A 112 11.51 14.62 -18.49
N PRO A 113 12.33 13.85 -17.74
CA PRO A 113 12.06 13.54 -16.35
C PRO A 113 12.06 14.81 -15.47
N ILE A 114 11.12 14.89 -14.53
CA ILE A 114 11.01 15.96 -13.55
C ILE A 114 11.37 15.38 -12.19
N SER A 115 12.48 15.84 -11.63
CA SER A 115 12.95 15.49 -10.30
C SER A 115 12.26 16.33 -9.23
N ILE A 116 11.64 15.67 -8.25
CA ILE A 116 10.95 16.27 -7.12
C ILE A 116 11.70 15.95 -5.84
N TYR A 117 11.91 16.98 -5.04
CA TYR A 117 12.66 16.96 -3.79
C TYR A 117 11.75 17.31 -2.62
N ALA A 118 12.15 16.92 -1.41
CA ALA A 118 11.54 17.39 -0.18
C ALA A 118 12.50 18.33 0.57
N GLY A 119 11.96 19.36 1.20
CA GLY A 119 12.75 20.29 2.01
C GLY A 119 11.89 21.28 2.77
N MET A 120 12.51 21.96 3.73
CA MET A 120 11.92 23.14 4.35
C MET A 120 11.90 24.28 3.33
N LEU A 121 10.77 24.96 3.19
CA LEU A 121 10.61 26.09 2.28
C LEU A 121 10.15 27.31 3.07
N GLN A 122 10.80 28.45 2.83
CA GLN A 122 10.39 29.75 3.35
C GLN A 122 9.56 30.47 2.29
N ASN A 123 8.39 30.97 2.67
CA ASN A 123 7.45 31.65 1.81
C ASN A 123 7.46 33.15 2.11
N ASP A 124 7.82 33.95 1.11
CA ASP A 124 7.68 35.40 1.12
C ASP A 124 6.69 35.81 0.03
N ASN A 125 5.43 36.04 0.43
CA ASN A 125 4.35 36.50 -0.44
C ASN A 125 4.17 35.66 -1.72
N GLY A 126 4.24 34.34 -1.59
CA GLY A 126 4.13 33.38 -2.69
C GLY A 126 5.45 32.99 -3.35
N ASN A 127 6.56 33.65 -2.98
CA ASN A 127 7.89 33.26 -3.41
C ASN A 127 8.50 32.28 -2.40
N TYR A 128 8.67 31.04 -2.85
CA TYR A 128 9.28 29.99 -2.03
C TYR A 128 10.79 29.93 -2.26
N THR A 129 11.54 29.82 -1.17
CA THR A 129 12.98 29.59 -1.18
C THR A 129 13.34 28.40 -0.30
N LEU A 130 14.41 27.69 -0.64
CA LEU A 130 14.87 26.57 0.17
C LEU A 130 15.37 27.09 1.53
N GLY A 131 14.79 26.58 2.60
CA GLY A 131 15.17 26.86 3.98
C GLY A 131 16.28 25.92 4.48
N GLY A 132 16.30 25.71 5.78
CA GLY A 132 17.25 24.80 6.43
C GLY A 132 16.92 23.32 6.22
N ASP A 133 17.54 22.47 7.04
CA ASP A 133 17.27 21.04 7.06
C ASP A 133 15.90 20.73 7.69
N ILE A 134 15.32 19.62 7.29
CA ILE A 134 14.12 19.07 7.93
C ILE A 134 14.57 18.51 9.29
N THR A 135 13.98 18.97 10.38
CA THR A 135 14.30 18.45 11.71
C THR A 135 13.08 17.98 12.45
N TYR A 136 13.25 16.89 13.19
CA TYR A 136 12.22 16.32 14.04
C TYR A 136 12.72 16.18 15.47
N THR A 137 11.87 16.49 16.44
CA THR A 137 12.14 16.28 17.87
C THR A 137 11.44 15.02 18.35
N ILE A 138 12.19 14.12 18.98
CA ILE A 138 11.70 12.89 19.61
C ILE A 138 11.38 13.17 21.08
N ALA A 139 10.16 12.85 21.50
CA ALA A 139 9.70 12.94 22.88
C ALA A 139 8.95 11.66 23.26
N GLY A 140 9.68 10.69 23.85
CA GLY A 140 9.15 9.38 24.17
C GLY A 140 8.72 8.62 22.91
N ASP A 141 7.44 8.23 22.85
CA ASP A 141 6.84 7.56 21.68
C ASP A 141 6.31 8.54 20.62
N ASN A 142 6.52 9.85 20.78
CA ASN A 142 6.06 10.87 19.84
C ASN A 142 7.22 11.56 19.14
N ILE A 143 6.97 12.02 17.91
CA ILE A 143 7.88 12.85 17.13
C ILE A 143 7.13 14.11 16.68
N THR A 144 7.81 15.25 16.64
CA THR A 144 7.27 16.53 16.16
C THR A 144 8.14 17.07 15.03
N LEU A 145 7.52 17.50 13.92
CA LEU A 145 8.20 18.28 12.88
C LEU A 145 8.47 19.69 13.40
N ASN A 146 9.72 20.15 13.30
CA ASN A 146 10.10 21.46 13.79
C ASN A 146 10.08 22.51 12.68
N GLY A 147 9.92 23.79 13.07
CA GLY A 147 10.22 24.94 12.20
C GLY A 147 9.20 25.22 11.11
N THR A 148 7.99 24.65 11.18
CA THR A 148 6.86 25.03 10.32
C THR A 148 5.92 26.01 11.03
N ASN A 149 5.27 26.90 10.27
CA ASN A 149 4.36 27.91 10.80
C ASN A 149 2.96 27.79 10.19
N GLU A 150 1.90 27.94 11.01
CA GLU A 150 0.50 27.84 10.58
C GLU A 150 0.09 28.90 9.54
N ASP A 151 0.78 30.05 9.51
CA ASP A 151 0.61 31.10 8.51
C ASP A 151 1.27 30.76 7.15
N LEU A 152 1.86 29.57 7.04
CA LEU A 152 2.57 29.05 5.87
C LEU A 152 3.81 29.87 5.47
N SER A 153 4.35 30.70 6.36
CA SER A 153 5.63 31.40 6.15
C SER A 153 6.82 30.43 6.12
N SER A 154 6.70 29.28 6.80
CA SER A 154 7.67 28.19 6.77
C SER A 154 6.96 26.84 6.73
N ILE A 155 7.28 26.01 5.74
CA ILE A 155 6.58 24.74 5.48
C ILE A 155 7.58 23.63 5.21
N LEU A 156 7.20 22.38 5.49
CA LEU A 156 7.83 21.22 4.86
C LEU A 156 7.10 20.95 3.55
N GLY A 157 7.79 21.00 2.41
CA GLY A 157 7.13 20.96 1.10
C GLY A 157 7.88 20.16 0.04
N LEU A 158 7.13 19.80 -1.00
CA LEU A 158 7.68 19.26 -2.24
C LEU A 158 8.03 20.40 -3.20
N TYR A 159 9.18 20.28 -3.86
CA TYR A 159 9.63 21.27 -4.82
C TYR A 159 10.41 20.64 -5.98
N ILE A 160 10.51 21.38 -7.08
CA ILE A 160 11.43 21.10 -8.18
C ILE A 160 12.53 22.15 -8.16
N GLU A 161 13.70 21.80 -8.71
CA GLU A 161 14.75 22.78 -8.95
C GLU A 161 14.66 23.31 -10.38
N SER A 162 14.69 24.62 -10.53
CA SER A 162 14.78 25.28 -11.83
C SER A 162 15.67 26.50 -11.73
N LYS A 163 16.69 26.58 -12.60
CA LYS A 163 17.68 27.68 -12.63
C LYS A 163 18.30 27.97 -11.26
N GLY A 164 18.61 26.93 -10.50
CA GLY A 164 19.21 27.04 -9.17
C GLY A 164 18.26 27.54 -8.07
N LYS A 165 16.95 27.55 -8.31
CA LYS A 165 15.93 27.93 -7.33
C LYS A 165 14.99 26.77 -7.05
N ALA A 166 14.56 26.65 -5.78
CA ALA A 166 13.47 25.78 -5.41
C ALA A 166 12.14 26.40 -5.87
N ILE A 167 11.33 25.62 -6.58
CA ILE A 167 9.97 25.98 -6.97
C ILE A 167 9.03 25.02 -6.25
N PHE A 168 8.29 25.55 -5.28
CA PHE A 168 7.23 24.81 -4.60
C PHE A 168 6.19 24.30 -5.60
N ILE A 169 5.85 23.02 -5.54
CA ILE A 169 4.90 22.41 -6.48
C ILE A 169 3.49 22.26 -5.90
N GLY A 170 3.20 22.92 -4.78
CA GLY A 170 1.86 22.99 -4.22
C GLY A 170 1.50 21.85 -3.27
N TYR A 171 2.46 21.14 -2.68
CA TYR A 171 2.20 20.08 -1.69
C TYR A 171 3.07 20.30 -0.46
N GLY A 172 2.47 20.63 0.68
CA GLY A 172 3.21 20.89 1.91
C GLY A 172 2.46 20.52 3.17
N GLU A 173 3.17 20.64 4.30
CA GLU A 173 2.60 20.41 5.63
C GLU A 173 3.21 21.34 6.68
N VAL A 174 2.40 21.61 7.71
CA VAL A 174 2.73 22.41 8.89
C VAL A 174 2.16 21.75 10.14
N GLY A 175 2.75 22.04 11.30
CA GLY A 175 2.24 21.60 12.60
C GLY A 175 2.16 20.08 12.76
N SER A 176 2.98 19.33 12.01
CA SER A 176 2.89 17.87 11.96
C SER A 176 3.50 17.22 13.20
N THR A 177 2.75 16.28 13.78
CA THR A 177 3.16 15.41 14.88
C THR A 177 2.93 13.96 14.49
N TYR A 178 3.70 13.07 15.10
CA TYR A 178 3.74 11.65 14.73
C TYR A 178 3.75 10.82 16.00
N ALA A 179 2.65 10.11 16.28
CA ALA A 179 2.53 9.24 17.44
C ALA A 179 2.86 7.80 17.06
N LYS A 180 3.72 7.11 17.83
CA LYS A 180 4.11 5.74 17.50
C LYS A 180 2.91 4.83 17.40
N PHE A 181 2.83 4.11 16.29
CA PHE A 181 1.73 3.24 15.97
C PHE A 181 2.08 1.78 16.30
N THR A 182 1.32 1.18 17.20
CA THR A 182 1.63 -0.16 17.76
C THR A 182 0.59 -1.22 17.43
N LYS A 183 -0.56 -0.85 16.85
CA LYS A 183 -1.60 -1.81 16.50
C LYS A 183 -1.10 -2.80 15.46
N LYS A 184 -1.56 -4.04 15.61
CA LYS A 184 -1.23 -5.15 14.71
C LYS A 184 -2.46 -5.53 13.90
N PRO A 185 -2.29 -5.87 12.60
CA PRO A 185 -3.39 -6.39 11.82
C PRO A 185 -3.84 -7.75 12.38
N VAL A 186 -5.03 -8.18 11.97
CA VAL A 186 -5.53 -9.51 12.33
C VAL A 186 -4.55 -10.59 11.87
N ALA A 187 -4.07 -11.41 12.81
CA ALA A 187 -3.25 -12.57 12.52
C ALA A 187 -4.15 -13.80 12.22
N ILE A 188 -3.85 -14.50 11.13
CA ILE A 188 -4.49 -15.78 10.79
C ILE A 188 -3.59 -16.90 11.35
N PRO A 189 -4.10 -17.78 12.22
CA PRO A 189 -3.33 -18.92 12.72
C PRO A 189 -2.80 -19.81 11.59
N GLU A 190 -1.56 -20.30 11.72
CA GLU A 190 -0.87 -21.09 10.68
C GLU A 190 -1.58 -22.42 10.34
N ASP A 191 -2.36 -22.95 11.28
CA ASP A 191 -3.09 -24.21 11.10
C ASP A 191 -4.45 -24.04 10.39
N ILE A 192 -4.83 -22.81 10.06
CA ILE A 192 -6.04 -22.54 9.28
C ILE A 192 -5.71 -22.67 7.80
N LYS A 193 -6.32 -23.67 7.15
CA LYS A 193 -6.32 -23.77 5.69
C LYS A 193 -7.13 -22.61 5.11
N LEU A 194 -6.51 -21.89 4.18
CA LEU A 194 -7.14 -20.84 3.40
C LEU A 194 -7.51 -21.39 2.01
N ASP A 195 -8.80 -21.34 1.67
CA ASP A 195 -9.28 -21.64 0.34
C ASP A 195 -9.35 -20.35 -0.49
N GLU A 196 -8.99 -20.41 -1.77
CA GLU A 196 -8.99 -19.25 -2.68
C GLU A 196 -10.42 -18.89 -3.14
N TYR A 197 -10.70 -17.59 -3.23
CA TYR A 197 -11.95 -17.03 -3.73
C TYR A 197 -11.65 -15.91 -4.72
N THR A 198 -12.50 -15.79 -5.73
CA THR A 198 -12.54 -14.62 -6.60
C THR A 198 -13.38 -13.53 -5.93
N LEU A 199 -12.78 -12.36 -5.69
CA LEU A 199 -13.46 -11.14 -5.28
C LEU A 199 -14.00 -10.45 -6.53
N THR A 200 -15.32 -10.22 -6.56
CA THR A 200 -15.97 -9.31 -7.51
C THR A 200 -16.76 -8.27 -6.74
N ALA A 201 -16.36 -7.01 -6.85
CA ALA A 201 -16.98 -5.90 -6.15
C ALA A 201 -17.13 -4.68 -7.06
N ALA A 202 -18.00 -3.73 -6.69
CA ALA A 202 -18.15 -2.50 -7.43
C ALA A 202 -18.48 -1.32 -6.52
N ASN A 203 -18.24 -0.12 -7.02
CA ASN A 203 -18.85 1.11 -6.53
C ASN A 203 -19.36 1.96 -7.71
N ALA A 204 -19.86 3.15 -7.42
CA ALA A 204 -20.40 4.06 -8.44
C ALA A 204 -19.42 4.44 -9.57
N LYS A 205 -18.11 4.22 -9.39
CA LYS A 205 -17.06 4.65 -10.33
C LYS A 205 -16.47 3.51 -11.16
N LYS A 206 -16.40 2.29 -10.60
CA LYS A 206 -15.73 1.16 -11.25
C LYS A 206 -16.04 -0.18 -10.58
N GLU A 207 -15.69 -1.24 -11.29
CA GLU A 207 -15.60 -2.60 -10.78
C GLU A 207 -14.20 -2.92 -10.25
N PHE A 208 -14.14 -3.91 -9.36
CA PHE A 208 -12.95 -4.45 -8.74
C PHE A 208 -13.01 -5.96 -8.89
N ASN A 209 -11.92 -6.55 -9.39
CA ASN A 209 -11.75 -7.98 -9.48
C ASN A 209 -10.36 -8.34 -8.96
N ASP A 210 -10.29 -9.25 -8.01
CA ASP A 210 -9.02 -9.72 -7.44
C ASP A 210 -9.18 -11.14 -6.87
N LYS A 211 -8.09 -11.72 -6.40
CA LYS A 211 -8.09 -12.95 -5.61
C LYS A 211 -8.06 -12.61 -4.13
N MET A 212 -8.77 -13.41 -3.33
CA MET A 212 -8.73 -13.35 -1.88
C MET A 212 -8.79 -14.77 -1.30
N ALA A 213 -8.63 -14.92 0.00
CA ALA A 213 -8.68 -16.22 0.64
C ALA A 213 -9.53 -16.22 1.91
N ILE A 214 -10.26 -17.32 2.13
CA ILE A 214 -11.14 -17.50 3.29
C ILE A 214 -10.74 -18.77 4.02
N GLY A 215 -10.64 -18.69 5.33
CA GLY A 215 -10.41 -19.85 6.21
C GLY A 215 -11.39 -19.88 7.37
N LYS A 216 -11.69 -21.08 7.87
CA LYS A 216 -12.57 -21.30 9.02
C LYS A 216 -11.90 -22.21 10.05
N LYS A 217 -12.21 -21.99 11.34
CA LYS A 217 -11.83 -22.88 12.43
C LYS A 217 -12.86 -22.79 13.56
N GLY A 218 -13.66 -23.84 13.74
CA GLY A 218 -14.84 -23.77 14.59
C GLY A 218 -15.78 -22.66 14.10
N ASN A 219 -16.20 -21.77 14.99
CA ASN A 219 -17.06 -20.63 14.64
C ASN A 219 -16.27 -19.45 14.06
N ASP A 220 -14.94 -19.45 14.11
CA ASP A 220 -14.14 -18.35 13.57
C ASP A 220 -14.06 -18.44 12.04
N ILE A 221 -14.16 -17.29 11.38
CA ILE A 221 -13.94 -17.13 9.94
C ILE A 221 -12.98 -15.97 9.69
N TYR A 222 -12.07 -16.13 8.72
CA TYR A 222 -11.04 -15.16 8.38
C TYR A 222 -11.12 -14.84 6.89
N PHE A 223 -11.14 -13.55 6.56
CA PHE A 223 -11.00 -13.09 5.18
C PHE A 223 -9.64 -12.42 5.03
N LYS A 224 -8.87 -12.81 4.01
CA LYS A 224 -7.59 -12.22 3.65
C LYS A 224 -7.64 -11.71 2.20
N GLY A 225 -7.34 -10.44 1.97
CA GLY A 225 -7.34 -9.82 0.64
C GLY A 225 -8.68 -9.25 0.20
N LEU A 226 -9.57 -8.87 1.14
CA LEU A 226 -10.89 -8.33 0.81
C LEU A 226 -10.81 -6.97 0.08
N LEU A 227 -9.77 -6.17 0.31
CA LEU A 227 -9.50 -4.95 -0.45
C LEU A 227 -8.66 -5.30 -1.68
N ALA A 228 -9.24 -5.14 -2.87
CA ALA A 228 -8.53 -5.33 -4.14
C ALA A 228 -7.24 -4.50 -4.21
N GLY A 229 -6.12 -5.15 -4.56
CA GLY A 229 -4.77 -4.58 -4.52
C GLY A 229 -4.07 -4.64 -3.15
N PHE A 230 -4.75 -5.11 -2.09
CA PHE A 230 -4.20 -5.28 -0.75
C PHE A 230 -4.38 -6.71 -0.23
N ASN A 231 -3.60 -7.62 -0.79
CA ASN A 231 -3.75 -9.06 -0.58
C ASN A 231 -3.43 -9.54 0.84
N ASP A 232 -2.69 -8.74 1.62
CA ASP A 232 -2.32 -9.10 3.00
C ASP A 232 -3.33 -8.62 4.05
N GLY A 233 -4.25 -7.73 3.69
CA GLY A 233 -5.24 -7.21 4.61
C GLY A 233 -6.18 -8.30 5.12
N ALA A 234 -6.22 -8.52 6.44
CA ALA A 234 -7.02 -9.57 7.06
C ALA A 234 -8.06 -9.01 8.03
N ILE A 235 -9.19 -9.70 8.13
CA ILE A 235 -10.24 -9.48 9.14
C ILE A 235 -10.70 -10.83 9.71
N LYS A 236 -11.15 -10.82 10.96
CA LYS A 236 -11.71 -11.97 11.66
C LYS A 236 -13.17 -11.72 12.00
N GLY A 237 -13.99 -12.73 11.83
CA GLY A 237 -15.39 -12.73 12.22
C GLY A 237 -15.82 -14.06 12.79
N THR A 238 -17.12 -14.21 12.95
CA THR A 238 -17.78 -15.46 13.31
C THR A 238 -18.71 -15.92 12.20
N PHE A 239 -18.81 -17.23 11.99
CA PHE A 239 -19.75 -17.85 11.06
C PHE A 239 -20.85 -18.61 11.82
N ASP A 240 -22.10 -18.32 11.51
CA ASP A 240 -23.26 -19.06 12.04
C ASP A 240 -23.74 -20.07 11.00
N GLU A 241 -23.50 -21.36 11.27
CA GLU A 241 -23.89 -22.50 10.42
C GLU A 241 -25.42 -22.63 10.25
N LYS A 242 -26.24 -22.05 11.16
CA LYS A 242 -27.70 -22.13 11.04
C LYS A 242 -28.26 -21.14 10.02
N THR A 243 -27.69 -19.93 10.01
CA THR A 243 -28.14 -18.84 9.13
C THR A 243 -27.25 -18.70 7.90
N ASN A 244 -26.10 -19.37 7.87
CA ASN A 244 -25.04 -19.20 6.88
C ASN A 244 -24.51 -17.75 6.81
N ILE A 245 -24.52 -17.02 7.93
CA ILE A 245 -24.05 -15.63 7.98
C ILE A 245 -22.66 -15.55 8.60
N ALA A 246 -21.73 -14.94 7.88
CA ALA A 246 -20.47 -14.46 8.43
C ALA A 246 -20.65 -13.03 8.96
N THR A 247 -20.27 -12.79 10.21
CA THR A 247 -20.36 -11.48 10.87
C THR A 247 -19.00 -11.03 11.37
N PHE A 248 -18.63 -9.79 11.06
CA PHE A 248 -17.37 -9.15 11.44
C PHE A 248 -17.67 -7.88 12.23
N ASP A 249 -16.87 -7.61 13.26
CA ASP A 249 -16.88 -6.31 13.93
C ASP A 249 -16.28 -5.24 13.02
N ALA A 250 -16.84 -4.04 13.04
CA ALA A 250 -16.25 -2.87 12.40
C ALA A 250 -14.94 -2.44 13.10
N LYS A 251 -14.19 -1.54 12.46
CA LYS A 251 -12.92 -0.98 12.96
C LYS A 251 -11.83 -2.02 13.18
N GLN A 252 -11.86 -3.12 12.45
CA GLN A 252 -10.73 -4.03 12.41
C GLN A 252 -9.60 -3.43 11.56
N PHE A 253 -8.43 -3.28 12.18
CA PHE A 253 -7.23 -2.84 11.48
C PHE A 253 -6.74 -3.95 10.55
N MET A 254 -6.77 -3.68 9.24
CA MET A 254 -6.36 -4.63 8.20
C MET A 254 -4.86 -4.57 7.92
N GLY A 255 -4.22 -3.44 8.22
CA GLY A 255 -2.80 -3.19 7.97
C GLY A 255 -2.56 -1.85 7.27
N ILE A 256 -1.34 -1.66 6.77
CA ILE A 256 -0.94 -0.44 6.07
C ILE A 256 -0.96 -0.70 4.56
N HIS A 257 -1.69 0.12 3.82
CA HIS A 257 -1.77 0.03 2.36
C HIS A 257 -1.63 1.42 1.73
N GLU A 258 -0.74 1.56 0.75
CA GLU A 258 -0.45 2.83 0.07
C GLU A 258 -0.18 4.00 1.05
N GLY A 259 0.46 3.71 2.20
CA GLY A 259 0.77 4.71 3.23
C GLY A 259 -0.35 5.01 4.22
N TYR A 260 -1.51 4.34 4.12
CA TYR A 260 -2.66 4.55 5.00
C TYR A 260 -2.88 3.37 5.94
N PHE A 261 -3.28 3.63 7.19
CA PHE A 261 -3.83 2.64 8.10
C PHE A 261 -5.25 2.29 7.66
N ILE A 262 -5.44 1.09 7.12
CA ILE A 262 -6.73 0.65 6.59
C ILE A 262 -7.52 -0.09 7.67
N TYR A 263 -8.76 0.34 7.85
CA TYR A 263 -9.76 -0.28 8.71
C TYR A 263 -10.98 -0.68 7.87
N LEU A 264 -11.63 -1.80 8.20
CA LEU A 264 -12.91 -2.13 7.59
C LEU A 264 -14.08 -1.60 8.44
N LEU A 265 -14.95 -0.82 7.82
CA LEU A 265 -16.22 -0.35 8.37
C LEU A 265 -17.39 -0.88 7.53
N GLY A 266 -18.55 -1.00 8.16
CA GLY A 266 -19.83 -1.15 7.46
C GLY A 266 -20.56 0.19 7.43
N SER A 267 -21.40 0.40 6.42
CA SER A 267 -22.36 1.51 6.40
C SER A 267 -23.65 1.11 5.68
N ASN A 268 -24.77 1.72 6.07
CA ASN A 268 -26.08 1.52 5.45
C ASN A 268 -26.49 2.64 4.49
N ASP A 269 -25.90 3.82 4.64
CA ASP A 269 -26.22 5.04 3.89
C ASP A 269 -25.00 5.66 3.19
N GLY A 270 -23.81 5.08 3.40
CA GLY A 270 -22.54 5.55 2.86
C GLY A 270 -21.88 6.69 3.67
N ASN A 271 -22.52 7.15 4.75
CA ASN A 271 -22.08 8.30 5.54
C ASN A 271 -21.91 8.00 7.04
N THR A 272 -22.62 7.00 7.55
CA THR A 272 -22.59 6.60 8.95
C THR A 272 -22.11 5.16 9.10
N GLU A 273 -21.25 4.91 10.07
CA GLU A 273 -20.72 3.58 10.34
C GLU A 273 -21.76 2.67 11.02
N THR A 274 -21.66 1.37 10.77
CA THR A 274 -22.40 0.32 11.48
C THR A 274 -21.43 -0.54 12.29
N ASP A 275 -21.88 -1.07 13.42
CA ASP A 275 -21.04 -1.88 14.30
C ASP A 275 -20.61 -3.22 13.69
N LYS A 276 -21.40 -3.72 12.72
CA LYS A 276 -21.21 -5.04 12.11
C LYS A 276 -21.15 -4.97 10.59
N ILE A 277 -20.31 -5.83 10.03
CA ILE A 277 -20.26 -6.14 8.60
C ILE A 277 -20.68 -7.60 8.41
N GLN A 278 -21.57 -7.88 7.45
CA GLN A 278 -22.15 -9.21 7.28
C GLN A 278 -22.15 -9.68 5.83
N PHE A 279 -21.91 -10.98 5.66
CA PHE A 279 -21.97 -11.69 4.38
C PHE A 279 -22.86 -12.93 4.51
N GLN A 280 -23.78 -13.12 3.58
CA GLN A 280 -24.56 -14.34 3.43
C GLN A 280 -23.75 -15.34 2.61
N TYR A 281 -23.57 -16.56 3.12
CA TYR A 281 -23.05 -17.68 2.35
C TYR A 281 -24.19 -18.44 1.68
N ASP A 282 -24.01 -18.76 0.40
CA ASP A 282 -24.82 -19.69 -0.38
C ASP A 282 -24.00 -20.98 -0.61
N PRO A 283 -24.34 -22.10 0.06
CA PRO A 283 -23.65 -23.37 -0.11
C PRO A 283 -23.75 -23.97 -1.51
N ALA A 284 -24.84 -23.73 -2.24
CA ALA A 284 -25.04 -24.27 -3.57
C ALA A 284 -24.18 -23.54 -4.61
N ALA A 285 -24.09 -22.21 -4.49
CA ALA A 285 -23.24 -21.39 -5.34
C ALA A 285 -21.77 -21.35 -4.89
N LYS A 286 -21.48 -21.82 -3.66
CA LYS A 286 -20.18 -21.70 -2.98
C LYS A 286 -19.68 -20.25 -2.94
N GLU A 287 -20.57 -19.36 -2.52
CA GLU A 287 -20.41 -17.93 -2.68
C GLU A 287 -20.79 -17.19 -1.40
N TYR A 288 -20.02 -16.17 -1.03
CA TYR A 288 -20.42 -15.17 -0.04
C TYR A 288 -20.88 -13.91 -0.75
N LYS A 289 -22.01 -13.34 -0.33
CA LYS A 289 -22.52 -12.05 -0.80
C LYS A 289 -22.65 -11.09 0.37
N ALA A 290 -22.11 -9.89 0.24
CA ALA A 290 -22.27 -8.86 1.25
C ALA A 290 -23.75 -8.50 1.44
N ILE A 291 -24.21 -8.52 2.69
CA ILE A 291 -25.53 -8.00 3.10
C ILE A 291 -25.38 -6.53 3.53
N THR A 292 -24.26 -6.21 4.18
CA THR A 292 -23.92 -4.81 4.50
C THR A 292 -23.77 -4.02 3.20
N LYS A 293 -24.56 -2.94 3.08
CA LYS A 293 -24.71 -2.19 1.82
C LYS A 293 -23.42 -1.53 1.35
N PHE A 294 -22.67 -0.95 2.28
CA PHE A 294 -21.39 -0.32 2.00
C PHE A 294 -20.30 -0.98 2.82
N LEU A 295 -19.33 -1.58 2.14
CA LEU A 295 -18.07 -2.00 2.74
C LEU A 295 -17.10 -0.85 2.56
N VAL A 296 -16.73 -0.17 3.65
CA VAL A 296 -15.87 1.03 3.59
C VAL A 296 -14.50 0.66 4.12
N PHE A 297 -13.48 0.82 3.27
CA PHE A 297 -12.08 0.69 3.65
C PHE A 297 -11.61 2.07 4.08
N ASN A 298 -11.52 2.29 5.38
CA ASN A 298 -11.36 3.60 6.01
C ASN A 298 -9.88 3.91 6.30
N CYS A 299 -9.47 5.16 6.10
CA CYS A 299 -8.17 5.69 6.50
C CYS A 299 -8.23 6.16 7.95
N GLY A 300 -7.53 5.46 8.85
CA GLY A 300 -7.59 5.74 10.28
C GLY A 300 -8.82 5.12 10.96
N GLU A 301 -8.87 5.26 12.28
CA GLU A 301 -9.86 4.58 13.12
C GLU A 301 -11.01 5.51 13.55
N THR A 302 -10.71 6.80 13.71
CA THR A 302 -11.59 7.76 14.38
C THR A 302 -12.50 8.49 13.40
N ALA A 303 -11.96 9.10 12.35
CA ALA A 303 -12.74 9.78 11.33
C ALA A 303 -13.30 8.81 10.28
N PHE A 304 -14.52 9.06 9.82
CA PHE A 304 -15.10 8.39 8.65
C PHE A 304 -14.50 9.01 7.38
N ASN A 305 -13.38 8.47 6.93
CA ASN A 305 -12.56 8.92 5.82
C ASN A 305 -12.22 7.74 4.90
N GLY A 306 -13.13 7.41 3.98
CA GLY A 306 -12.99 6.23 3.11
C GLY A 306 -11.82 6.35 2.12
N PHE A 307 -10.86 5.43 2.20
CA PHE A 307 -9.89 5.17 1.12
C PHE A 307 -10.60 4.73 -0.16
N THR A 308 -11.50 3.76 0.00
CA THR A 308 -12.43 3.31 -1.02
C THR A 308 -13.62 2.59 -0.37
N TYR A 309 -14.62 2.26 -1.17
CA TYR A 309 -15.77 1.50 -0.70
C TYR A 309 -16.31 0.59 -1.80
N TYR A 310 -17.05 -0.44 -1.39
CA TYR A 310 -17.86 -1.31 -2.25
C TYR A 310 -19.34 -1.15 -1.92
N THR A 311 -20.17 -1.07 -2.95
CA THR A 311 -21.64 -1.13 -2.86
C THR A 311 -22.20 -2.50 -3.22
N THR A 312 -21.39 -3.32 -3.88
CA THR A 312 -21.63 -4.75 -4.13
C THR A 312 -20.35 -5.50 -3.85
N CYS A 313 -20.45 -6.69 -3.27
CA CYS A 313 -19.30 -7.55 -3.05
C CYS A 313 -19.75 -9.00 -3.01
N THR A 314 -19.13 -9.80 -3.87
CA THR A 314 -19.36 -11.22 -4.01
C THR A 314 -18.02 -11.94 -4.00
N LEU A 315 -17.92 -13.01 -3.21
CA LEU A 315 -16.72 -13.81 -3.03
C LEU A 315 -17.06 -15.23 -3.45
N LYS A 316 -16.54 -15.68 -4.58
CA LYS A 316 -16.89 -16.99 -5.13
C LYS A 316 -15.72 -17.95 -5.07
N ASN A 317 -15.94 -19.12 -4.49
CA ASN A 317 -14.94 -20.20 -4.55
C ASN A 317 -15.01 -20.84 -5.93
N ASP A 318 -14.08 -20.48 -6.82
CA ASP A 318 -13.92 -21.13 -8.11
C ASP A 318 -12.67 -22.03 -8.11
N PRO A 319 -12.80 -23.33 -7.83
CA PRO A 319 -11.67 -24.25 -7.82
C PRO A 319 -11.03 -24.46 -9.21
N ALA A 320 -11.57 -23.85 -10.28
CA ALA A 320 -10.99 -23.89 -11.62
C ALA A 320 -9.94 -22.80 -11.89
N GLY A 321 -9.64 -21.94 -10.91
CA GLY A 321 -8.54 -20.97 -11.00
C GLY A 321 -7.19 -21.67 -11.13
N ILE A 322 -6.46 -21.41 -12.22
CA ILE A 322 -5.10 -21.90 -12.44
C ILE A 322 -4.26 -21.59 -11.18
N GLU A 323 -3.75 -22.64 -10.52
CA GLU A 323 -2.75 -22.50 -9.45
C GLU A 323 -1.54 -21.75 -10.02
N THR A 324 -1.39 -20.48 -9.63
CA THR A 324 -0.10 -19.81 -9.76
C THR A 324 0.86 -20.52 -8.83
N ALA A 325 1.81 -21.26 -9.41
CA ALA A 325 2.84 -21.99 -8.67
C ALA A 325 3.56 -21.04 -7.71
N THR A 326 3.22 -21.11 -6.43
CA THR A 326 4.12 -20.67 -5.36
C THR A 326 5.31 -21.63 -5.33
N ALA A 327 6.47 -21.13 -4.92
CA ALA A 327 7.71 -21.90 -4.88
C ALA A 327 7.50 -23.20 -4.09
N GLU A 328 7.40 -24.33 -4.81
CA GLU A 328 7.23 -25.66 -4.24
C GLU A 328 8.46 -25.98 -3.38
N THR A 329 8.25 -26.18 -2.07
CA THR A 329 9.05 -27.15 -1.30
C THR A 329 9.19 -28.41 -2.14
N ALA A 330 10.43 -28.88 -2.35
CA ALA A 330 10.77 -29.95 -3.28
C ALA A 330 9.94 -31.23 -3.04
N LYS A 331 8.81 -31.35 -3.73
CA LYS A 331 7.97 -32.55 -3.72
C LYS A 331 8.76 -33.72 -4.30
N GLN A 332 8.68 -34.88 -3.65
CA GLN A 332 9.35 -36.09 -4.12
C GLN A 332 8.66 -36.65 -5.38
N ILE A 333 9.45 -36.91 -6.42
CA ILE A 333 8.95 -37.43 -7.71
C ILE A 333 8.65 -38.92 -7.57
N ALA A 334 7.41 -39.33 -7.89
CA ALA A 334 7.01 -40.73 -7.97
C ALA A 334 7.21 -41.31 -9.37
N SER A 335 6.90 -40.56 -10.43
CA SER A 335 7.11 -41.02 -11.81
C SER A 335 7.23 -39.87 -12.81
N GLU A 336 7.88 -40.14 -13.94
CA GLU A 336 7.96 -39.24 -15.08
C GLU A 336 7.48 -39.96 -16.35
N LYS A 337 6.62 -39.30 -17.13
CA LYS A 337 6.16 -39.76 -18.44
C LYS A 337 6.37 -38.68 -19.49
N TYR A 338 6.58 -39.09 -20.74
CA TYR A 338 6.80 -38.19 -21.86
C TYR A 338 5.73 -38.39 -22.92
N PHE A 339 5.31 -37.29 -23.55
CA PHE A 339 4.27 -37.31 -24.58
C PHE A 339 4.71 -36.49 -25.79
N ASP A 340 4.41 -36.97 -26.99
CA ASP A 340 4.54 -36.15 -28.20
C ASP A 340 3.45 -35.06 -28.26
N LEU A 341 3.55 -34.14 -29.23
CA LEU A 341 2.63 -33.00 -29.34
C LEU A 341 1.19 -33.40 -29.72
N SER A 342 0.99 -34.65 -30.15
CA SER A 342 -0.35 -35.23 -30.35
C SER A 342 -0.92 -35.92 -29.11
N GLY A 343 -0.18 -35.93 -27.99
CA GLY A 343 -0.61 -36.53 -26.73
C GLY A 343 -0.36 -38.03 -26.62
N ARG A 344 0.41 -38.65 -27.53
CA ARG A 344 0.78 -40.07 -27.42
C ARG A 344 1.99 -40.23 -26.49
N GLU A 345 1.91 -41.20 -25.58
CA GLU A 345 3.01 -41.52 -24.66
C GLU A 345 4.22 -42.05 -25.44
N ILE A 346 5.39 -41.50 -25.15
CA ILE A 346 6.67 -41.83 -25.77
C ILE A 346 7.72 -42.12 -24.70
N SER A 347 8.80 -42.82 -25.07
CA SER A 347 10.01 -42.86 -24.25
C SER A 347 10.64 -41.47 -24.17
N LYS A 348 11.49 -41.23 -23.15
CA LYS A 348 12.19 -39.96 -22.98
C LYS A 348 12.94 -39.57 -24.27
N PRO A 349 12.55 -38.48 -24.96
CA PRO A 349 13.13 -38.14 -26.24
C PRO A 349 14.54 -37.58 -26.05
N ALA A 350 15.47 -38.01 -26.91
CA ALA A 350 16.84 -37.47 -26.92
C ALA A 350 16.87 -36.05 -27.50
N ASN A 351 16.08 -35.77 -28.54
CA ASN A 351 16.04 -34.49 -29.25
C ASN A 351 14.62 -33.98 -29.44
N GLY A 352 14.46 -32.66 -29.55
CA GLY A 352 13.18 -32.02 -29.90
C GLY A 352 12.29 -31.67 -28.71
N VAL A 353 11.09 -31.14 -29.01
CA VAL A 353 10.12 -30.67 -28.01
C VAL A 353 9.10 -31.76 -27.70
N SER A 354 8.89 -32.04 -26.41
CA SER A 354 7.86 -32.95 -25.89
C SER A 354 7.24 -32.39 -24.61
N ILE A 355 6.20 -33.06 -24.12
CA ILE A 355 5.57 -32.74 -22.83
C ILE A 355 6.04 -33.76 -21.81
N LYS A 356 6.65 -33.31 -20.71
CA LYS A 356 6.99 -34.15 -19.55
C LYS A 356 5.89 -34.00 -18.51
N LYS A 357 5.26 -35.11 -18.14
CA LYS A 357 4.35 -35.21 -17.00
C LYS A 357 5.11 -35.79 -15.81
N VAL A 358 5.15 -35.05 -14.70
CA VAL A 358 5.68 -35.48 -13.41
C VAL A 358 4.50 -35.83 -12.51
N THR A 359 4.53 -37.00 -11.89
CA THR A 359 3.62 -37.38 -10.81
C THR A 359 4.41 -37.39 -9.52
N PHE A 360 3.92 -36.73 -8.49
CA PHE A 360 4.53 -36.69 -7.17
C PHE A 360 3.98 -37.79 -6.26
N THR A 361 4.67 -38.10 -5.17
CA THR A 361 4.26 -39.13 -4.20
C THR A 361 2.94 -38.81 -3.49
N ASP A 362 2.53 -37.54 -3.46
CA ASP A 362 1.25 -37.07 -2.92
C ASP A 362 0.07 -37.23 -3.92
N GLY A 363 0.33 -37.76 -5.12
CA GLY A 363 -0.66 -37.95 -6.18
C GLY A 363 -0.90 -36.73 -7.08
N SER A 364 -0.32 -35.56 -6.76
CA SER A 364 -0.39 -34.39 -7.63
C SER A 364 0.44 -34.58 -8.90
N THR A 365 0.07 -33.89 -9.99
CA THR A 365 0.79 -33.97 -11.26
C THR A 365 1.11 -32.61 -11.86
N LYS A 366 2.24 -32.51 -12.56
CA LYS A 366 2.73 -31.30 -13.24
C LYS A 366 3.13 -31.63 -14.67
N ALA A 367 2.67 -30.84 -15.63
CA ALA A 367 3.10 -30.95 -17.02
C ALA A 367 4.04 -29.78 -17.38
N VAL A 368 5.21 -30.09 -17.94
CA VAL A 368 6.19 -29.09 -18.36
C VAL A 368 6.68 -29.37 -19.78
N LYS A 369 7.04 -28.31 -20.50
CA LYS A 369 7.77 -28.44 -21.77
C LYS A 369 9.13 -29.09 -21.49
N PHE A 370 9.45 -30.16 -22.22
CA PHE A 370 10.76 -30.79 -22.21
C PHE A 370 11.44 -30.59 -23.57
N ILE A 371 12.71 -30.20 -23.54
CA ILE A 371 13.55 -30.03 -24.72
C ILE A 371 14.71 -31.01 -24.58
N GLY A 372 14.72 -32.07 -25.39
CA GLY A 372 15.87 -32.96 -25.53
C GLY A 372 17.01 -32.22 -26.26
N LYS A 373 18.25 -32.39 -25.77
CA LYS A 373 19.45 -31.74 -26.28
C LYS A 373 20.33 -32.71 -27.06
#